data_AF-A0A959W0G6-F1
#
_entry.id   AF-A0A959W0G6-F1
#
_cell.length_a   1.000
_cell.length_b   1.000
_cell.length_c   1.000
_cell.angle_alpha   90.00
_cell.angle_beta   90.00
_cell.angle_gamma   90.00
#
_symmetry.space_group_name_H-M   'P 1'
#
loop_
_entity.id
_entity.type
_entity.pdbx_description
1 polymer ?
#
loop_
_entity_poly.entity_id
_entity_poly.type
_entity_poly.pdbx_seq_one_letter_code
_entity_poly.pdbx_strand_id
1 'polypeptide(L)'
;MTGQRESVRSYQRVFTPDRRIYSIDGKPLPVPGGVPLRWLGYAAATLVASILVSAAATTVALLGAIAAAVVGFMVGGRATALGGAVAAFVGIEIAGFVVELLDWPLRLVVLPAAVATLATQRTPDGRSAESFAFSWLTLRLAPRRRSLGRALPAAGRAISSCGEAWVASDEHAPTLRRARIKGPAEVTFQVPVEEIKKRRGRRVVRRLGWHRRRGGVTSSVTLAAGEVLEVRP
;
A
#
# COMPACT_ATOMS: atom_id res chain seq x y z
N MET A 1 -10.71 28.39 2.27
CA MET A 1 -10.00 27.11 2.47
C MET A 1 -8.58 27.42 2.92
N THR A 2 -8.29 27.28 4.20
CA THR A 2 -6.96 27.51 4.79
C THR A 2 -6.09 26.29 4.53
N GLY A 3 -5.20 26.38 3.55
CA GLY A 3 -4.29 25.29 3.17
C GLY A 3 -3.22 25.07 4.22
N GLN A 4 -3.44 24.13 5.13
CA GLN A 4 -2.35 23.56 5.92
C GLN A 4 -1.40 22.83 4.99
N ARG A 5 -0.12 23.22 5.01
CA ARG A 5 0.96 22.54 4.30
C ARG A 5 1.27 21.26 5.05
N GLU A 6 0.78 20.13 4.53
CA GLU A 6 1.19 18.82 5.00
C GLU A 6 2.63 18.57 4.52
N SER A 7 3.57 18.50 5.47
CA SER A 7 4.94 18.13 5.15
C SER A 7 4.98 16.63 4.85
N VAL A 8 5.29 16.30 3.60
CA VAL A 8 5.60 14.92 3.20
C VAL A 8 6.92 14.57 3.90
N ARG A 9 6.83 13.92 5.07
CA ARG A 9 7.99 13.37 5.77
C ARG A 9 8.66 12.37 4.84
N SER A 10 9.89 12.70 4.45
CA SER A 10 10.69 11.91 3.53
C SER A 10 10.95 10.51 4.09
N TYR A 11 11.25 9.60 3.17
CA TYR A 11 11.51 8.17 3.32
C TYR A 11 12.71 7.83 4.24
N GLN A 12 12.74 8.29 5.48
CA GLN A 12 13.84 8.01 6.42
C GLN A 12 13.84 6.58 7.00
N ARG A 13 13.04 5.66 6.46
CA ARG A 13 13.11 4.22 6.76
C ARG A 13 13.41 3.40 5.50
N VAL A 14 14.50 3.72 4.81
CA VAL A 14 14.93 2.92 3.63
C VAL A 14 15.62 1.62 4.06
N PHE A 15 16.17 1.53 5.27
CA PHE A 15 16.86 0.33 5.73
C PHE A 15 16.30 -0.15 7.07
N THR A 16 15.43 -1.16 7.01
CA THR A 16 15.10 -1.97 8.19
C THR A 16 16.16 -3.06 8.26
N PRO A 17 16.96 -3.14 9.34
CA PRO A 17 17.98 -4.18 9.45
C PRO A 17 17.33 -5.57 9.42
N ASP A 18 17.66 -6.35 8.40
CA ASP A 18 17.18 -7.72 8.23
C ASP A 18 18.15 -8.69 8.92
N ARG A 19 17.66 -9.44 9.91
CA ARG A 19 18.50 -10.39 10.67
C ARG A 19 18.67 -11.67 9.86
N ARG A 20 19.91 -12.11 9.68
CA ARG A 20 20.29 -13.25 8.82
C ARG A 20 21.26 -14.19 9.50
N ILE A 21 21.14 -15.48 9.19
CA ILE A 21 22.08 -16.52 9.58
C ILE A 21 23.02 -16.78 8.41
N TYR A 22 24.32 -16.67 8.64
CA TYR A 22 25.34 -16.89 7.61
C TYR A 22 26.06 -18.25 7.75
N SER A 23 26.08 -18.80 8.97
CA SER A 23 26.73 -20.07 9.28
C SER A 23 25.96 -20.84 10.36
N ILE A 24 26.12 -22.16 10.34
CA ILE A 24 25.66 -23.08 11.40
C ILE A 24 26.89 -23.85 11.86
N ASP A 25 27.16 -23.86 13.15
CA ASP A 25 28.35 -24.50 13.75
C ASP A 25 29.66 -24.08 13.08
N GLY A 26 29.77 -22.80 12.74
CA GLY A 26 30.95 -22.22 12.07
C GLY A 26 31.07 -22.56 10.58
N LYS A 27 30.24 -23.43 10.02
CA LYS A 27 30.23 -23.75 8.59
C LYS A 27 29.35 -22.76 7.83
N PRO A 28 29.85 -22.09 6.78
CA PRO A 28 29.05 -21.17 5.99
C PRO A 28 27.89 -21.91 5.31
N LEU A 29 26.72 -21.29 5.27
CA LEU A 29 25.58 -21.83 4.54
C LEU A 29 25.83 -21.73 3.02
N PRO A 30 25.34 -22.69 2.21
CA PRO A 30 25.49 -22.67 0.76
C PRO A 30 24.62 -21.60 0.06
N VAL A 31 24.05 -20.66 0.82
CA VAL A 31 23.16 -19.60 0.33
C VAL A 31 23.91 -18.27 0.40
N PRO A 32 24.25 -17.65 -0.75
CA PRO A 32 24.94 -16.36 -0.76
C PRO A 32 24.06 -15.29 -0.09
N GLY A 33 24.62 -14.55 0.86
CA GLY A 33 23.91 -13.52 1.61
C GLY A 33 23.07 -14.03 2.81
N GLY A 34 23.21 -15.30 3.19
CA GLY A 34 22.62 -15.88 4.39
C GLY A 34 21.10 -16.07 4.32
N VAL A 35 20.56 -16.79 5.30
CA VAL A 35 19.12 -17.07 5.42
C VAL A 35 18.48 -16.06 6.37
N PRO A 36 17.49 -15.27 5.93
CA PRO A 36 16.82 -14.32 6.81
C PRO A 36 15.98 -15.04 7.87
N LEU A 37 15.98 -14.54 9.10
CA LEU A 37 15.21 -15.12 10.21
C LEU A 37 13.71 -15.22 9.89
N ARG A 38 13.21 -14.30 9.07
CA ARG A 38 11.80 -14.32 8.62
C ARG A 38 11.52 -15.52 7.71
N TRP A 39 12.49 -15.96 6.91
CA TRP A 39 12.35 -17.20 6.12
C TRP A 39 12.18 -18.41 7.05
N LEU A 40 12.99 -18.51 8.12
CA LEU A 40 12.85 -19.57 9.13
C LEU A 40 11.50 -19.49 9.83
N GLY A 41 11.03 -18.30 10.18
CA GLY A 41 9.69 -18.09 10.75
C GLY A 41 8.59 -18.62 9.84
N TYR A 42 8.65 -18.32 8.53
CA TYR A 42 7.70 -18.85 7.56
C TYR A 42 7.80 -20.36 7.36
N ALA A 43 9.00 -20.91 7.29
CA ALA A 43 9.21 -22.34 7.14
C ALA A 43 8.67 -23.09 8.37
N ALA A 44 9.02 -22.65 9.58
CA ALA A 44 8.53 -23.24 10.82
C ALA A 44 7.00 -23.15 10.94
N ALA A 45 6.40 -21.99 10.65
CA ALA A 45 4.96 -21.82 10.68
C ALA A 45 4.24 -22.74 9.68
N THR A 46 4.77 -22.85 8.46
CA THR A 46 4.21 -23.72 7.42
C THR A 46 4.35 -25.20 7.79
N LEU A 47 5.48 -25.59 8.37
CA LEU A 47 5.70 -26.95 8.87
C LEU A 47 4.68 -27.30 9.95
N VAL A 48 4.52 -26.45 10.97
CA VAL A 48 3.53 -26.65 12.04
C VAL A 48 2.12 -26.73 11.45
N ALA A 49 1.77 -25.84 10.53
CA ALA A 49 0.48 -25.88 9.85
C ALA A 49 0.27 -27.20 9.10
N SER A 50 1.27 -27.69 8.36
CA SER A 50 1.18 -28.95 7.62
C SER A 50 0.96 -30.15 8.55
N ILE A 51 1.61 -30.17 9.72
CA ILE A 51 1.44 -31.21 10.73
C ILE A 51 0.04 -31.14 11.35
N LEU A 52 -0.38 -29.95 11.80
CA LEU A 52 -1.68 -29.77 12.45
C LEU A 52 -2.85 -30.07 11.52
N VAL A 53 -2.75 -29.63 10.27
CA VAL A 53 -3.76 -29.90 9.25
C VAL A 53 -3.82 -31.40 8.94
N SER A 54 -2.68 -32.09 8.85
CA SER A 54 -2.68 -33.54 8.58
C SER A 54 -3.08 -34.39 9.79
N ALA A 55 -2.90 -33.90 11.02
CA ALA A 55 -3.18 -34.67 12.24
C ALA A 55 -4.58 -34.41 12.80
N ALA A 56 -5.17 -33.25 12.50
CA ALA A 56 -6.39 -32.79 13.16
C ALA A 56 -7.23 -31.91 12.23
N ALA A 57 -7.29 -32.23 10.93
CA ALA A 57 -8.02 -31.48 9.91
C ALA A 57 -9.40 -31.02 10.40
N THR A 58 -10.21 -31.94 10.93
CA THR A 58 -11.58 -31.64 11.39
C THR A 58 -11.62 -30.73 12.62
N THR A 59 -10.72 -30.92 13.58
CA THR A 59 -10.66 -30.05 14.77
C THR A 59 -10.21 -28.64 14.38
N VAL A 60 -9.21 -28.53 13.51
CA VAL A 60 -8.73 -27.25 12.97
C VAL A 60 -9.81 -26.58 12.13
N ALA A 61 -10.53 -27.34 11.32
CA ALA A 61 -11.65 -26.85 10.51
C ALA A 61 -12.78 -26.31 11.40
N LEU A 62 -13.13 -27.02 12.47
CA LEU A 62 -14.15 -26.57 13.43
C LEU A 62 -13.74 -25.28 14.14
N LEU A 63 -12.51 -25.20 14.65
CA LEU A 63 -11.99 -23.98 15.29
C LEU A 63 -11.93 -22.80 14.32
N GLY A 64 -11.49 -23.05 13.09
CA GLY A 64 -11.48 -22.05 12.02
C GLY A 64 -12.89 -21.56 11.68
N ALA A 65 -13.86 -22.47 11.60
CA ALA A 65 -15.26 -22.14 11.37
C ALA A 65 -15.84 -21.28 12.51
N ILE A 66 -15.56 -21.61 13.76
CA ILE A 66 -15.99 -20.83 14.93
C ILE A 66 -15.38 -19.42 14.88
N ALA A 67 -14.08 -19.30 14.64
CA ALA A 67 -13.41 -18.00 14.56
C ALA A 67 -13.98 -17.14 13.41
N ALA A 68 -14.20 -17.74 12.24
CA ALA A 68 -14.81 -17.08 11.09
C ALA A 68 -16.28 -16.68 11.36
N ALA A 69 -17.03 -17.49 12.09
CA ALA A 69 -18.40 -17.16 12.52
C ALA A 69 -18.41 -15.91 13.42
N VAL A 70 -17.53 -15.86 14.41
CA VAL A 70 -17.42 -14.71 15.35
C VAL A 70 -17.07 -13.43 14.60
N VAL A 71 -16.05 -13.47 13.73
CA VAL A 71 -15.66 -12.31 12.92
C VAL A 71 -16.76 -11.90 11.95
N GLY A 72 -17.35 -12.87 11.25
CA GLY A 72 -18.45 -12.62 10.31
C GLY A 72 -19.66 -12.01 11.00
N PHE A 73 -19.96 -12.42 12.24
CA PHE A 73 -21.03 -11.85 13.04
C PHE A 73 -20.77 -10.39 13.39
N MET A 74 -19.54 -10.07 13.83
CA MET A 74 -19.15 -8.70 14.18
C MET A 74 -19.17 -7.73 12.99
N VAL A 75 -18.88 -8.22 11.77
CA VAL A 75 -18.73 -7.37 10.58
C VAL A 75 -20.03 -7.20 9.80
N GLY A 76 -20.86 -8.24 9.67
CA GLY A 76 -22.01 -8.23 8.75
C GLY A 76 -23.25 -8.99 9.23
N GLY A 77 -23.29 -9.41 10.49
CA GLY A 77 -24.42 -10.12 11.08
C GLY A 77 -24.46 -11.63 10.78
N ARG A 78 -25.65 -12.24 10.92
CA ARG A 78 -25.81 -13.70 10.92
C ARG A 78 -25.49 -14.37 9.58
N ALA A 79 -25.88 -13.75 8.47
CA ALA A 79 -25.64 -14.31 7.13
C ALA A 79 -24.14 -14.38 6.80
N THR A 80 -23.38 -13.33 7.14
CA THR A 80 -21.92 -13.32 6.95
C THR A 80 -21.21 -14.22 7.95
N ALA A 81 -21.73 -14.38 9.17
CA ALA A 81 -21.22 -15.34 10.15
C ALA A 81 -21.32 -16.78 9.62
N LEU A 82 -22.50 -17.20 9.17
CA LEU A 82 -22.72 -18.55 8.64
C LEU A 82 -21.92 -18.78 7.36
N GLY A 83 -21.95 -17.83 6.42
CA GLY A 83 -21.18 -17.93 5.19
C GLY A 83 -19.66 -18.03 5.45
N GLY A 84 -19.14 -17.22 6.38
CA GLY A 84 -17.74 -17.26 6.79
C GLY A 84 -17.36 -18.58 7.45
N ALA A 85 -18.20 -19.10 8.34
CA ALA A 85 -17.97 -20.36 9.04
C ALA A 85 -17.91 -21.56 8.08
N VAL A 86 -18.90 -21.68 7.19
CA VAL A 86 -18.96 -22.76 6.20
C VAL A 86 -17.78 -22.68 5.23
N ALA A 87 -17.46 -21.49 4.72
CA ALA A 87 -16.34 -21.31 3.82
C ALA A 87 -14.99 -21.65 4.50
N ALA A 88 -14.81 -21.28 5.77
CA ALA A 88 -13.61 -21.64 6.53
C ALA A 88 -13.50 -23.14 6.77
N PHE A 89 -14.60 -23.79 7.18
CA PHE A 89 -14.62 -25.24 7.40
C PHE A 89 -14.24 -26.01 6.13
N VAL A 90 -14.99 -25.77 5.04
CA VAL A 90 -14.77 -26.45 3.76
C VAL A 90 -13.38 -26.13 3.20
N GLY A 91 -12.94 -24.88 3.32
CA GLY A 91 -11.61 -24.47 2.85
C GLY A 91 -10.48 -25.20 3.58
N ILE A 92 -10.59 -25.37 4.91
CA ILE A 92 -9.58 -26.09 5.69
C ILE A 92 -9.59 -27.59 5.36
N GLU A 93 -10.75 -28.21 5.21
CA GLU A 93 -10.87 -29.63 4.83
C GLU A 93 -10.27 -29.89 3.44
N ILE A 94 -10.59 -29.06 2.45
CA ILE A 94 -9.98 -29.16 1.11
C ILE A 94 -8.46 -28.97 1.18
N ALA A 95 -7.99 -27.99 1.94
CA ALA A 95 -6.57 -27.77 2.12
C ALA A 95 -5.89 -28.97 2.79
N GLY A 96 -6.53 -29.58 3.79
CA GLY A 96 -6.03 -30.77 4.45
C GLY A 96 -5.92 -31.96 3.52
N PHE A 97 -6.97 -32.23 2.75
CA PHE A 97 -6.96 -33.27 1.72
C PHE A 97 -5.82 -33.07 0.71
N VAL A 98 -5.62 -31.85 0.22
CA VAL A 98 -4.53 -31.53 -0.73
C VAL A 98 -3.16 -31.73 -0.09
N VAL A 99 -3.00 -31.33 1.18
CA VAL A 99 -1.74 -31.50 1.92
C VAL A 99 -1.46 -32.98 2.20
N GLU A 100 -2.47 -33.78 2.49
CA GLU A 100 -2.34 -35.23 2.69
C GLU A 100 -1.99 -35.99 1.40
N LEU A 101 -2.36 -35.46 0.23
CA LEU A 101 -1.98 -36.02 -1.06
C LEU A 101 -0.46 -35.88 -1.33
N LEU A 102 0.23 -35.00 -0.62
CA LEU A 102 1.68 -34.84 -0.74
C LEU A 102 2.41 -35.89 0.08
N ASP A 103 3.38 -36.56 -0.55
CA ASP A 103 4.30 -37.45 0.16
C ASP A 103 5.02 -36.71 1.30
N TRP A 104 5.43 -37.46 2.31
CA TRP A 104 6.04 -36.89 3.52
C TRP A 104 7.22 -35.93 3.26
N PRO A 105 8.16 -36.14 2.30
CA PRO A 105 9.26 -35.20 2.09
C PRO A 105 8.77 -33.93 1.39
N LEU A 106 7.80 -34.04 0.48
CA LEU A 106 7.19 -32.89 -0.17
C LEU A 106 6.44 -32.04 0.84
N ARG A 107 5.65 -32.68 1.70
CA ARG A 107 4.84 -32.01 2.71
C ARG A 107 5.66 -31.35 3.82
N LEU A 108 6.66 -32.05 4.35
CA LEU A 108 7.36 -31.62 5.56
C LEU A 108 8.65 -30.83 5.30
N VAL A 109 9.22 -30.92 4.09
CA VAL A 109 10.47 -30.23 3.75
C VAL A 109 10.27 -29.25 2.61
N VAL A 110 9.78 -29.73 1.47
CA VAL A 110 9.70 -28.91 0.25
C VAL A 110 8.64 -27.82 0.38
N LEU A 111 7.45 -28.15 0.89
CA LEU A 111 6.36 -27.19 1.04
C LEU A 111 6.72 -26.04 2.01
N PRO A 112 7.23 -26.29 3.24
CA PRO A 112 7.72 -25.22 4.10
C PRO A 112 8.79 -24.33 3.47
N ALA A 113 9.79 -24.93 2.81
CA ALA A 113 10.87 -24.19 2.16
C ALA A 113 10.36 -23.34 0.99
N ALA A 114 9.43 -23.88 0.18
CA ALA A 114 8.82 -23.19 -0.95
C ALA A 114 7.96 -22.01 -0.48
N VAL A 115 7.10 -22.22 0.52
CA VAL A 115 6.26 -21.15 1.09
C VAL A 115 7.13 -20.05 1.70
N ALA A 116 8.17 -20.42 2.47
CA ALA A 116 9.10 -19.45 3.03
C ALA A 116 9.81 -18.63 1.95
N THR A 117 10.25 -19.27 0.88
CA THR A 117 10.92 -18.61 -0.25
C THR A 117 9.97 -17.67 -0.99
N LEU A 118 8.74 -18.10 -1.29
CA LEU A 118 7.74 -17.25 -1.93
C LEU A 118 7.33 -16.07 -1.04
N ALA A 119 7.19 -16.29 0.27
CA ALA A 119 6.83 -15.24 1.22
C ALA A 119 7.93 -14.18 1.40
N THR A 120 9.21 -14.56 1.28
CA THR A 120 10.32 -13.60 1.37
C THR A 120 10.69 -12.96 0.04
N GLN A 121 10.45 -13.61 -1.09
CA GLN A 121 10.70 -13.04 -2.42
C GLN A 121 9.59 -12.10 -2.89
N ARG A 122 8.34 -12.31 -2.46
CA ARG A 122 7.23 -11.42 -2.82
C ARG A 122 7.29 -10.13 -2.02
N THR A 123 7.72 -9.06 -2.68
CA THR A 123 7.72 -7.69 -2.12
C THR A 123 6.76 -6.77 -2.86
N PRO A 124 5.43 -6.99 -2.74
CA PRO A 124 4.45 -6.08 -3.35
C PRO A 124 4.67 -4.67 -2.80
N ASP A 125 4.85 -3.71 -3.71
CA ASP A 125 5.13 -2.29 -3.40
C ASP A 125 6.39 -2.08 -2.52
N GLY A 126 7.36 -3.00 -2.59
CA GLY A 126 8.58 -2.96 -1.77
C GLY A 126 8.35 -3.28 -0.30
N ARG A 127 7.16 -3.75 0.07
CA ARG A 127 6.80 -4.13 1.45
C ARG A 127 6.96 -5.63 1.64
N SER A 128 7.11 -6.05 2.89
CA SER A 128 7.06 -7.47 3.19
C SER A 128 5.66 -8.07 2.95
N ALA A 129 5.59 -9.33 2.52
CA ALA A 129 4.34 -10.01 2.19
C ALA A 129 3.32 -9.97 3.34
N GLU A 130 3.76 -10.14 4.59
CA GLU A 130 2.89 -10.05 5.78
C GLU A 130 2.41 -8.61 6.05
N SER A 131 3.27 -7.61 5.87
CA SER A 131 2.88 -6.21 6.03
C SER A 131 1.87 -5.81 4.97
N PHE A 132 2.07 -6.28 3.74
CA PHE A 132 1.13 -6.10 2.64
C PHE A 132 -0.19 -6.82 2.92
N ALA A 133 -0.15 -8.11 3.30
CA ALA A 133 -1.34 -8.89 3.60
C ALA A 133 -2.14 -8.29 4.75
N PHE A 134 -1.48 -7.85 5.83
CA PHE A 134 -2.13 -7.17 6.94
C PHE A 134 -2.73 -5.82 6.51
N SER A 135 -2.00 -5.02 5.73
CA SER A 135 -2.52 -3.74 5.20
C SER A 135 -3.73 -3.97 4.30
N TRP A 136 -3.66 -4.98 3.43
CA TRP A 136 -4.72 -5.38 2.51
C TRP A 136 -5.95 -5.88 3.26
N LEU A 137 -5.76 -6.74 4.26
CA LEU A 137 -6.82 -7.27 5.10
C LEU A 137 -7.47 -6.14 5.92
N THR A 138 -6.68 -5.29 6.54
CA THR A 138 -7.16 -4.11 7.29
C THR A 138 -7.97 -3.20 6.37
N LEU A 139 -7.51 -2.97 5.14
CA LEU A 139 -8.24 -2.19 4.14
C LEU A 139 -9.56 -2.85 3.72
N ARG A 140 -9.62 -4.18 3.66
CA ARG A 140 -10.83 -4.96 3.33
C ARG A 140 -11.83 -4.97 4.48
N LEU A 141 -11.35 -5.13 5.72
CA LEU A 141 -12.17 -5.23 6.92
C LEU A 141 -12.61 -3.89 7.48
N ALA A 142 -11.92 -2.79 7.18
CA ALA A 142 -12.28 -1.46 7.66
C ALA A 142 -13.70 -1.07 7.17
N PRO A 143 -14.72 -1.04 8.06
CA PRO A 143 -16.12 -0.81 7.68
C PRO A 143 -16.36 0.64 7.22
N ARG A 144 -15.39 1.53 7.47
CA ARG A 144 -15.35 2.90 6.98
C ARG A 144 -13.91 3.22 6.60
N ARG A 145 -13.57 2.99 5.33
CA ARG A 145 -12.29 3.42 4.78
C ARG A 145 -12.21 4.93 4.97
N ARG A 146 -11.30 5.42 5.81
CA ARG A 146 -11.03 6.85 5.95
C ARG A 146 -9.59 7.11 5.59
N SER A 147 -9.35 8.06 4.70
CA SER A 147 -8.01 8.60 4.42
C SER A 147 -8.04 10.08 4.78
N LEU A 148 -7.08 10.52 5.60
CA LEU A 148 -6.97 11.93 6.02
C LEU A 148 -8.30 12.50 6.58
N GLY A 149 -9.01 11.73 7.40
CA GLY A 149 -10.29 12.12 8.00
C GLY A 149 -11.50 12.10 7.05
N ARG A 150 -11.32 11.78 5.77
CA ARG A 150 -12.41 11.70 4.78
C ARG A 150 -12.80 10.26 4.51
N ALA A 151 -14.09 9.99 4.36
CA ALA A 151 -14.55 8.67 3.91
C ALA A 151 -14.05 8.42 2.48
N LEU A 152 -13.33 7.33 2.29
CA LEU A 152 -12.96 6.81 0.98
C LEU A 152 -14.19 6.14 0.37
N PRO A 153 -14.38 6.29 -0.96
CA PRO A 153 -15.47 5.63 -1.65
C PRO A 153 -15.35 4.11 -1.58
N ALA A 154 -16.48 3.42 -1.74
CA ALA A 154 -16.52 1.96 -1.77
C ALA A 154 -15.58 1.40 -2.86
N ALA A 155 -14.91 0.29 -2.56
CA ALA A 155 -14.01 -0.36 -3.50
C ALA A 155 -14.73 -0.66 -4.83
N GLY A 156 -14.08 -0.35 -5.97
CA GLY A 156 -14.65 -0.55 -7.30
C GLY A 156 -15.47 0.63 -7.84
N ARG A 157 -15.80 1.63 -7.01
CA ARG A 157 -16.36 2.89 -7.50
C ARG A 157 -15.22 3.72 -8.07
N ALA A 158 -15.11 3.75 -9.39
CA ALA A 158 -14.18 4.65 -10.06
C ALA A 158 -14.45 6.08 -9.56
N ILE A 159 -13.44 6.69 -8.95
CA ILE A 159 -13.46 8.13 -8.72
C ILE A 159 -13.24 8.72 -10.09
N SER A 160 -14.32 9.13 -10.76
CA SER A 160 -14.19 10.01 -11.91
C SER A 160 -13.61 11.31 -11.39
N SER A 161 -12.29 11.49 -11.46
CA SER A 161 -11.75 12.83 -11.40
C SER A 161 -12.27 13.53 -12.65
N CYS A 162 -13.32 14.34 -12.51
CA CYS A 162 -13.87 15.13 -13.62
C CYS A 162 -12.90 16.23 -14.11
N GLY A 163 -11.62 16.18 -13.71
CA GLY A 163 -10.56 17.01 -14.24
C GLY A 163 -9.51 16.12 -14.89
N GLU A 164 -9.10 16.50 -16.10
CA GLU A 164 -7.90 15.98 -16.74
C GLU A 164 -6.70 16.47 -15.92
N ALA A 165 -6.18 15.60 -15.05
CA ALA A 165 -5.05 15.93 -14.19
C ALA A 165 -3.76 15.84 -15.01
N TRP A 166 -3.25 16.99 -15.43
CA TRP A 166 -1.95 17.08 -16.09
C TRP A 166 -0.84 17.23 -15.05
N VAL A 167 -0.03 16.18 -14.88
CA VAL A 167 1.19 16.23 -14.08
C VAL A 167 2.36 16.45 -15.03
N ALA A 168 2.94 17.65 -15.00
CA ALA A 168 4.19 17.89 -15.72
C ALA A 168 5.33 17.19 -14.96
N SER A 169 6.07 16.31 -15.65
CA SER A 169 7.21 15.58 -15.07
C SER A 169 8.29 16.56 -14.61
N ASP A 170 8.42 16.75 -13.30
CA ASP A 170 9.46 17.58 -12.67
C ASP A 170 10.67 16.74 -12.21
N GLU A 171 11.01 15.70 -12.98
CA GLU A 171 11.99 14.71 -12.52
C GLU A 171 13.44 15.22 -12.54
N HIS A 172 13.77 16.33 -13.22
CA HIS A 172 15.17 16.65 -13.55
C HIS A 172 15.67 18.06 -13.14
N ALA A 173 14.84 18.98 -12.65
CA ALA A 173 15.35 20.24 -12.10
C ALA A 173 14.27 20.99 -11.30
N PRO A 174 14.56 21.55 -10.10
CA PRO A 174 13.62 22.34 -9.29
C PRO A 174 13.32 23.74 -9.87
N THR A 175 13.27 23.84 -11.20
CA THR A 175 13.08 25.08 -11.95
C THR A 175 11.72 25.06 -12.62
N LEU A 176 10.90 26.06 -12.33
CA LEU A 176 9.61 26.25 -13.00
C LEU A 176 9.83 26.31 -14.52
N ARG A 177 9.21 25.39 -15.27
CA ARG A 177 9.22 25.46 -16.73
C ARG A 177 8.26 26.53 -17.22
N ARG A 178 8.62 27.19 -18.31
CA ARG A 178 7.74 28.14 -18.95
C ARG A 178 6.49 27.40 -19.46
N ALA A 179 5.31 27.81 -19.01
CA ALA A 179 4.06 27.18 -19.41
C ALA A 179 2.94 28.22 -19.56
N ARG A 180 1.92 27.90 -20.35
CA ARG A 180 0.72 28.73 -20.51
C ARG A 180 -0.51 27.86 -20.35
N ILE A 181 -1.27 28.11 -19.29
CA ILE A 181 -2.45 27.34 -18.90
C ILE A 181 -3.68 28.23 -19.09
N LYS A 182 -4.72 27.72 -19.75
CA LYS A 182 -5.99 28.42 -19.94
C LYS A 182 -7.04 27.81 -19.02
N GLY A 183 -7.84 28.64 -18.34
CA GLY A 183 -8.94 28.17 -17.50
C GLY A 183 -10.15 27.65 -18.31
N PRO A 184 -11.07 26.89 -17.68
CA PRO A 184 -11.15 26.65 -16.23
C PRO A 184 -10.15 25.58 -15.75
N ALA A 185 -9.31 25.92 -14.78
CA ALA A 185 -8.30 25.00 -14.23
C ALA A 185 -7.86 25.43 -12.82
N GLU A 186 -7.48 24.46 -11.98
CA GLU A 186 -6.75 24.71 -10.74
C GLU A 186 -5.30 24.28 -10.93
N VAL A 187 -4.36 25.21 -10.72
CA VAL A 187 -2.92 24.97 -10.89
C VAL A 187 -2.25 25.01 -9.52
N THR A 188 -1.75 23.87 -9.07
CA THR A 188 -1.05 23.73 -7.79
C THR A 188 0.46 23.62 -8.00
N PHE A 189 1.24 24.35 -7.22
CA PHE A 189 2.69 24.37 -7.26
C PHE A 189 3.26 23.70 -6.00
N GLN A 190 4.27 22.85 -6.16
CA GLN A 190 4.92 22.16 -5.05
C GLN A 190 5.65 23.14 -4.10
N VAL A 191 6.16 24.24 -4.64
CA VAL A 191 6.85 25.30 -3.90
C VAL A 191 6.04 26.58 -4.01
N PRO A 192 5.96 27.43 -2.96
CA PRO A 192 5.28 28.71 -3.05
C PRO A 192 5.87 29.60 -4.14
N VAL A 193 4.98 30.25 -4.90
CA VAL A 193 5.32 31.10 -6.04
C VAL A 193 4.75 32.50 -5.87
N GLU A 194 5.31 33.48 -6.58
CA GLU A 194 4.76 34.83 -6.64
C GLU A 194 3.74 34.94 -7.77
N GLU A 195 2.48 35.23 -7.44
CA GLU A 195 1.40 35.52 -8.37
C GLU A 195 1.32 37.04 -8.62
N ILE A 196 1.48 37.41 -9.88
CA ILE A 196 1.30 38.76 -10.39
C ILE A 196 0.03 38.80 -11.23
N LYS A 197 -0.98 39.52 -10.73
CA LYS A 197 -2.19 39.80 -11.49
C LYS A 197 -1.91 40.88 -12.53
N LYS A 198 -2.11 40.58 -13.81
CA LYS A 198 -2.06 41.56 -14.91
C LYS A 198 -3.48 41.96 -15.32
N ARG A 199 -3.59 43.06 -16.07
CA ARG A 199 -4.84 43.50 -16.68
C ARG A 199 -5.35 42.44 -17.68
N ARG A 200 -6.69 42.35 -17.85
CA ARG A 200 -7.41 41.46 -18.80
C ARG A 200 -7.33 39.95 -18.49
N GLY A 201 -7.53 39.53 -17.24
CA GLY A 201 -7.64 38.10 -16.89
C GLY A 201 -6.36 37.27 -17.07
N ARG A 202 -5.21 37.94 -17.21
CA ARG A 202 -3.91 37.29 -17.39
C ARG A 202 -3.17 37.29 -16.05
N ARG A 203 -2.76 36.11 -15.61
CA ARG A 203 -2.00 35.91 -14.37
C ARG A 203 -0.61 35.41 -14.72
N VAL A 204 0.40 35.89 -14.01
CA VAL A 204 1.78 35.44 -14.19
C VAL A 204 2.27 34.89 -12.89
N VAL A 205 2.81 33.68 -12.94
CA VAL A 205 3.45 33.03 -11.80
C VAL A 205 4.94 32.96 -12.06
N ARG A 206 5.74 33.32 -11.07
CA ARG A 206 7.21 33.19 -11.11
C ARG A 206 7.74 32.63 -9.81
N ARG A 207 8.97 32.11 -9.85
CA ARG A 207 9.67 31.66 -8.64
C ARG A 207 9.76 32.81 -7.63
N LEU A 208 9.68 32.48 -6.34
CA LEU A 208 9.87 33.44 -5.26
C LEU A 208 11.31 33.98 -5.33
N GLY A 209 11.48 35.21 -5.82
CA GLY A 209 12.77 35.89 -5.90
C GLY A 209 13.07 36.74 -4.66
N TRP A 210 14.33 37.15 -4.50
CA TRP A 210 14.78 38.04 -3.41
C TRP A 210 14.38 39.52 -3.62
N HIS A 211 13.99 39.91 -4.83
CA HIS A 211 13.69 41.31 -5.16
C HIS A 211 12.25 41.73 -4.76
N ARG A 212 12.05 43.06 -4.58
CA ARG A 212 10.80 43.71 -4.14
C ARG A 212 9.54 42.96 -4.62
N ARG A 213 8.80 42.39 -3.66
CA ARG A 213 7.52 41.71 -3.89
C ARG A 213 6.55 42.67 -4.58
N ARG A 214 6.12 42.34 -5.78
CA ARG A 214 5.03 43.05 -6.48
C ARG A 214 3.73 42.23 -6.48
N GLY A 215 3.82 40.94 -6.15
CA GLY A 215 2.70 39.99 -6.16
C GLY A 215 2.42 39.33 -4.81
N GLY A 216 1.29 38.60 -4.77
CA GLY A 216 0.92 37.75 -3.64
C GLY A 216 1.68 36.42 -3.70
N VAL A 217 2.00 35.84 -2.54
CA VAL A 217 2.60 34.51 -2.46
C VAL A 217 1.50 33.47 -2.39
N THR A 218 1.48 32.52 -3.32
CA THR A 218 0.47 31.44 -3.36
C THR A 218 1.10 30.10 -3.73
N SER A 219 0.42 29.00 -3.41
CA SER A 219 0.74 27.64 -3.86
C SER A 219 -0.34 27.04 -4.74
N SER A 220 -1.50 27.70 -4.89
CA SER A 220 -2.56 27.31 -5.82
C SER A 220 -3.13 28.54 -6.51
N VAL A 221 -3.42 28.42 -7.81
CA VAL A 221 -4.08 29.45 -8.61
C VAL A 221 -5.29 28.83 -9.29
N THR A 222 -6.49 29.28 -8.90
CA THR A 222 -7.74 28.96 -9.59
C THR A 222 -7.95 29.91 -10.76
N LEU A 223 -8.15 29.35 -11.96
CA LEU A 223 -8.40 30.06 -13.21
C LEU A 223 -9.86 29.89 -13.61
N ALA A 224 -10.57 30.99 -13.83
CA ALA A 224 -11.90 31.00 -14.43
C ALA A 224 -11.83 30.80 -15.95
N ALA A 225 -12.98 30.52 -16.58
CA ALA A 225 -13.09 30.45 -18.03
C ALA A 225 -12.58 31.76 -18.68
N GLY A 226 -11.69 31.65 -19.67
CA GLY A 226 -11.08 32.79 -20.34
C GLY A 226 -9.85 33.41 -19.64
N GLU A 227 -9.54 33.00 -18.41
CA GLU A 227 -8.28 33.40 -17.75
C GLU A 227 -7.09 32.61 -18.29
N VAL A 228 -5.91 33.23 -18.25
CA VAL A 228 -4.66 32.63 -18.72
C VAL A 228 -3.58 32.80 -17.67
N LEU A 229 -3.01 31.69 -17.22
CA LEU A 229 -1.82 31.66 -16.37
C LEU A 229 -0.56 31.43 -17.21
N GLU A 230 0.41 32.31 -17.07
CA GLU A 230 1.74 32.17 -17.66
C GLU A 230 2.74 31.87 -16.54
N VAL A 231 3.28 30.65 -16.54
CA VAL A 231 4.38 30.25 -15.65
C VAL A 231 5.68 30.73 -16.28
N ARG A 232 6.45 31.51 -15.53
CA ARG A 232 7.77 32.01 -15.92
C ARG A 232 8.82 31.45 -14.95
N PRO A 233 9.93 30.87 -15.45
CA PRO A 233 11.05 30.45 -14.60
C PRO A 233 11.57 31.57 -13.71
#